data_AF-A0A2E0HQX3-F1
#
_entry.id   AF-A0A2E0HQX3-F1
#
_cell.length_a   1.000
_cell.length_b   1.000
_cell.length_c   1.000
_cell.angle_alpha   90.00
_cell.angle_beta   90.00
_cell.angle_gamma   90.00
#
_symmetry.space_group_name_H-M   'P 1'
#
loop_
_entity.id
_entity.type
_entity.pdbx_description
1 polymer ?
#
loop_
_entity_poly.entity_id
_entity_poly.type
_entity_poly.pdbx_seq_one_letter_code
_entity_poly.pdbx_strand_id
1 'polypeptide(L)'
;MVKPARLHTRFERARIIGARALQIGMGAPLYAGEDDLRDAFKEELISLYGFEEASVRYVLDPLKIALYEYEHELIPIDIDPHED
;
A
#
# COMPACT_ATOMS: atom_id res chain seq x y z
N MET A 1 -13.26 0.34 4.24
CA MET A 1 -12.59 1.14 3.19
C MET A 1 -13.22 2.50 3.17
N VAL A 2 -12.41 3.55 3.27
CA VAL A 2 -12.91 4.93 3.26
C VAL A 2 -12.67 5.48 1.87
N LYS A 3 -13.76 5.78 1.15
CA LYS A 3 -13.64 6.54 -0.09
C LYS A 3 -13.26 7.97 0.28
N PRO A 4 -12.20 8.53 -0.32
CA PRO A 4 -11.78 9.87 0.01
C PRO A 4 -12.87 10.87 -0.35
N ALA A 5 -13.16 11.79 0.56
CA ALA A 5 -14.20 12.81 0.36
C ALA A 5 -13.87 13.76 -0.81
N ARG A 6 -12.58 13.93 -1.11
CA ARG A 6 -12.05 14.72 -2.21
C ARG A 6 -10.69 14.16 -2.67
N LEU A 7 -10.19 14.67 -3.79
CA LEU A 7 -8.83 14.37 -4.21
C LEU A 7 -7.83 14.91 -3.16
N HIS A 8 -6.92 14.04 -2.72
CA HIS A 8 -5.85 14.41 -1.80
C HIS A 8 -4.80 15.30 -2.46
N THR A 9 -4.28 16.25 -1.69
CA THR A 9 -3.04 16.96 -2.06
C THR A 9 -1.85 16.01 -2.05
N ARG A 10 -0.75 16.41 -2.68
CA ARG A 10 0.50 15.62 -2.66
C ARG A 10 0.99 15.33 -1.23
N PHE A 11 0.74 16.23 -0.28
CA PHE A 11 1.17 16.09 1.11
C PHE A 11 0.25 15.15 1.90
N GLU A 12 -1.06 15.26 1.69
CA GLU A 12 -2.05 14.35 2.25
C GLU A 12 -1.82 12.92 1.76
N ARG A 13 -1.66 12.74 0.44
CA ARG A 13 -1.34 11.44 -0.15
C ARG A 13 -0.08 10.83 0.46
N ALA A 14 1.00 11.61 0.56
CA ALA A 14 2.25 11.13 1.15
C ALA A 14 2.07 10.73 2.63
N ARG A 15 1.31 11.52 3.40
CA ARG A 15 1.03 11.25 4.82
C ARG A 15 0.19 10.00 5.02
N ILE A 16 -0.88 9.82 4.24
CA ILE A 16 -1.77 8.65 4.31
C ILE A 16 -0.97 7.38 3.99
N ILE A 17 -0.24 7.36 2.87
CA ILE A 17 0.57 6.21 2.45
C ILE A 17 1.66 5.92 3.49
N GLY A 18 2.38 6.94 3.98
CA GLY A 18 3.44 6.77 4.97
C GLY A 18 2.94 6.23 6.30
N ALA A 19 1.84 6.78 6.82
CA ALA A 19 1.19 6.28 8.04
C ALA A 19 0.72 4.83 7.87
N ARG A 20 0.15 4.49 6.71
CA ARG A 20 -0.31 3.14 6.41
C ARG A 20 0.85 2.14 6.30
N ALA A 21 1.93 2.51 5.63
CA ALA A 21 3.14 1.68 5.52
C ALA A 21 3.74 1.37 6.90
N LEU A 22 3.74 2.35 7.81
CA LEU A 22 4.18 2.14 9.20
C LEU A 22 3.29 1.13 9.94
N GLN A 23 1.96 1.25 9.82
CA GLN A 23 1.01 0.30 10.42
C GLN A 23 1.25 -1.12 9.92
N ILE A 24 1.42 -1.30 8.60
CA ILE A 24 1.71 -2.60 7.99
C ILE A 24 3.03 -3.17 8.52
N GLY A 25 4.08 -2.34 8.59
CA GLY A 25 5.37 -2.73 9.16
C GLY A 25 5.30 -3.15 10.65
N MET A 26 4.27 -2.69 11.37
CA MET A 26 3.97 -3.08 12.74
C MET A 26 3.03 -4.30 12.85
N GLY A 27 2.68 -4.95 11.74
CA GLY A 27 1.81 -6.13 11.72
C GLY A 27 0.31 -5.83 11.71
N ALA A 28 -0.10 -4.62 11.31
CA ALA A 28 -1.52 -4.33 11.12
C ALA A 28 -2.12 -5.20 9.98
N PRO A 29 -3.42 -5.54 10.04
CA PRO A 29 -4.08 -6.29 8.99
C PRO A 29 -3.98 -5.61 7.63
N LEU A 30 -3.79 -6.41 6.57
CA LEU A 30 -3.86 -5.98 5.18
C LEU A 30 -5.31 -6.03 4.70
N TYR A 31 -5.67 -5.11 3.82
CA TYR A 31 -6.98 -5.05 3.16
C TYR A 31 -6.91 -5.36 1.65
N ALA A 32 -5.72 -5.54 1.11
CA ALA A 32 -5.49 -6.12 -0.21
C ALA A 32 -5.36 -7.65 -0.12
N GLY A 33 -5.83 -8.36 -1.14
CA GLY A 33 -5.66 -9.81 -1.23
C GLY A 33 -4.20 -10.19 -1.43
N GLU A 34 -3.76 -11.29 -0.82
CA GLU A 34 -2.38 -11.77 -0.97
C GLU A 34 -2.05 -12.10 -2.43
N ASP A 35 -2.98 -12.76 -3.13
CA ASP A 35 -2.82 -13.10 -4.54
C ASP A 35 -2.73 -11.83 -5.42
N ASP A 36 -3.60 -10.84 -5.18
CA ASP A 36 -3.61 -9.58 -5.91
C ASP A 36 -2.29 -8.81 -5.75
N LEU A 37 -1.76 -8.77 -4.52
CA LEU A 37 -0.49 -8.14 -4.22
C LEU A 37 0.68 -8.88 -4.90
N ARG A 38 0.67 -10.22 -4.88
CA ARG A 38 1.71 -11.02 -5.52
C ARG A 38 1.71 -10.82 -7.03
N ASP A 39 0.55 -10.81 -7.65
CA ASP A 39 0.42 -10.58 -9.09
C ASP A 39 0.86 -9.16 -9.47
N ALA A 40 0.49 -8.15 -8.68
CA ALA A 40 0.86 -6.76 -8.92
C ALA A 40 2.37 -6.50 -8.85
N PHE A 41 3.10 -7.20 -7.98
CA PHE A 41 4.54 -6.98 -7.76
C PHE A 41 5.44 -8.10 -8.29
N LYS A 42 4.87 -9.12 -8.96
CA LYS A 42 5.60 -10.29 -9.48
C LYS A 42 6.77 -9.91 -10.37
N GLU A 43 6.53 -9.08 -11.39
CA GLU A 43 7.56 -8.69 -12.36
C GLU A 43 8.70 -7.90 -11.70
N GLU A 44 8.37 -7.00 -10.78
CA GLU A 44 9.34 -6.22 -10.02
C GLU A 44 10.23 -7.13 -9.15
N LEU A 45 9.64 -8.10 -8.44
CA LEU A 45 10.40 -9.06 -7.63
C LEU A 45 11.33 -9.93 -8.48
N ILE A 46 10.86 -10.43 -9.63
CA ILE A 46 11.69 -11.22 -10.55
C ILE A 46 12.85 -10.36 -11.08
N SER A 47 12.59 -9.12 -11.44
CA SER A 47 13.62 -8.20 -11.94
C SER A 47 14.69 -7.89 -10.89
N LEU A 48 14.30 -7.72 -9.62
CA LEU A 48 15.23 -7.41 -8.52
C LEU A 48 16.11 -8.60 -8.11
N TYR A 49 15.53 -9.80 -8.08
CA TYR A 49 16.20 -10.99 -7.53
C TYR A 49 16.74 -11.96 -8.60
N GLY A 50 16.31 -11.85 -9.85
CA GLY A 50 16.88 -12.57 -10.99
C GLY A 50 16.43 -14.03 -11.14
N PHE A 51 15.40 -14.46 -10.40
CA PHE A 51 14.82 -15.81 -10.50
C PHE A 51 13.29 -15.78 -10.29
N GLU A 52 12.57 -16.69 -10.94
CA GLU A 52 11.11 -16.70 -10.96
C GLU A 52 10.49 -16.99 -9.57
N GLU A 53 11.18 -17.78 -8.73
CA GLU A 53 10.71 -18.13 -7.38
C GLU A 53 10.75 -16.93 -6.41
N ALA A 54 11.34 -15.80 -6.80
CA ALA A 54 11.36 -14.58 -6.00
C ALA A 54 9.94 -14.06 -5.69
N SER A 55 9.00 -14.27 -6.61
CA SER A 55 7.60 -13.88 -6.46
C SER A 55 6.87 -14.56 -5.29
N VAL A 56 7.37 -15.72 -4.83
CA VAL A 56 6.75 -16.51 -3.76
C VAL A 56 7.52 -16.37 -2.44
N ARG A 57 8.86 -16.27 -2.51
CA ARG A 57 9.74 -16.35 -1.33
C ARG A 57 9.92 -15.05 -0.56
N TYR A 58 9.72 -13.89 -1.18
CA TYR A 58 10.02 -12.61 -0.54
C TYR A 58 8.80 -11.95 0.07
N VAL A 59 9.06 -11.24 1.17
CA VAL A 59 8.08 -10.37 1.84
C VAL A 59 7.94 -9.09 1.02
N LEU A 60 6.70 -8.69 0.76
CA LEU A 60 6.40 -7.44 0.06
C LEU A 60 6.71 -6.23 0.96
N ASP A 61 7.27 -5.17 0.36
CA ASP A 61 7.55 -3.91 1.05
C ASP A 61 6.25 -3.29 1.58
N PRO A 62 6.15 -2.97 2.89
CA PRO A 62 5.00 -2.28 3.47
C PRO A 62 4.58 -1.02 2.71
N LEU A 63 5.52 -0.27 2.14
CA LEU A 63 5.23 0.92 1.35
C LEU A 63 4.51 0.58 0.04
N LYS A 64 4.90 -0.52 -0.61
CA LYS A 64 4.26 -1.00 -1.85
C LYS A 64 2.86 -1.50 -1.57
N ILE A 65 2.67 -2.23 -0.47
CA ILE A 65 1.33 -2.67 -0.03
C ILE A 65 0.45 -1.45 0.27
N ALA A 66 0.96 -0.47 1.03
CA ALA A 66 0.22 0.75 1.32
C ALA A 66 -0.15 1.54 0.05
N LEU A 67 0.75 1.60 -0.93
CA LEU A 67 0.50 2.27 -2.20
C LEU A 67 -0.59 1.54 -3.02
N TYR A 68 -0.53 0.21 -3.09
CA TYR A 68 -1.56 -0.60 -3.71
C TYR A 68 -2.93 -0.37 -3.02
N GLU A 69 -2.95 -0.42 -1.69
CA GLU A 69 -4.19 -0.17 -0.94
C GLU A 69 -4.73 1.24 -1.17
N TYR A 70 -3.87 2.26 -1.29
CA TYR A 70 -4.31 3.62 -1.58
C TYR A 70 -4.98 3.72 -2.96
N GLU A 71 -4.38 3.12 -3.99
CA GLU A 71 -4.86 3.20 -5.38
C GLU A 71 -6.19 2.46 -5.59
N HIS A 72 -6.47 1.46 -4.75
CA HIS A 72 -7.71 0.69 -4.78
C HIS A 72 -8.73 1.12 -3.71
N GLU A 73 -8.52 2.28 -3.08
CA GLU A 73 -9.39 2.84 -2.01
C GLU A 73 -9.52 1.91 -0.77
N LEU A 74 -8.56 1.01 -0.55
CA LEU A 74 -8.58 -0.04 0.49
C LEU A 74 -8.20 0.48 1.88
N ILE A 75 -7.52 1.63 1.97
CA ILE A 75 -7.02 2.17 3.23
C ILE A 75 -8.19 2.55 4.18
N PRO A 76 -8.11 2.16 5.47
CA PRO A 76 -9.19 2.41 6.45
C PRO A 76 -9.07 3.76 7.19
N ILE A 77 -8.23 4.68 6.71
CA ILE A 77 -7.97 6.00 7.31
C ILE A 77 -8.00 7.08 6.24
N ASP A 78 -8.39 8.29 6.63
CA ASP A 78 -8.40 9.48 5.78
C ASP A 78 -7.97 10.72 6.59
N ILE A 79 -7.82 11.86 5.93
CA ILE A 79 -7.50 13.16 6.53
C ILE A 79 -8.77 13.94 6.86
N ASP A 80 -8.74 14.65 7.98
CA ASP A 80 -9.73 15.66 8.35
C ASP A 80 -9.04 17.04 8.31
N PRO A 81 -9.28 17.86 7.27
CA PRO A 81 -8.64 19.16 7.17
C PRO A 81 -9.24 20.11 8.21
N HIS A 82 -8.39 20.83 8.94
CA HIS A 82 -8.86 21.89 9.82
C HIS A 82 -9.52 23.00 8.97
N GLU A 83 -10.74 23.41 9.36
CA GLU A 83 -11.34 24.66 8.89
C GLU A 83 -10.59 25.82 9.57
N ASP A 84 -10.22 26.84 8.79
CA ASP A 84 -9.56 28.06 9.30
C ASP A 84 -10.49 28.90 10.19
#